data_AF-A0A811U6V0-F1
#
_entry.id   AF-A0A811U6V0-F1
#
_cell.length_a   1.000
_cell.length_b   1.000
_cell.length_c   1.000
_cell.angle_alpha   90.00
_cell.angle_beta   90.00
_cell.angle_gamma   90.00
#
_symmetry.space_group_name_H-M   'P 1'
#
loop_
_entity.id
_entity.type
_entity.pdbx_description
1 polymer ?
#
loop_
_entity_poly.entity_id
_entity_poly.type
_entity_poly.pdbx_seq_one_letter_code
_entity_poly.pdbx_strand_id
1 'polypeptide(L)'
;MHRHIVVCGHITYESVSHFLKDFLHEDREDVDVEVVFLHRKPPDLELEGLFKRHFTTVEFFQGTIMNPIDLQRVKVHEADACLVLANKYCQDPDAEDAANIMRVISIKNYSEDIRVIIQLMQYHNKAYLLNIPSWDWKQGDDVICLAELKLGFIAQSCLAPGFSTMMANLFAMRSFKTSPDTQAWQNDYLQGTGCEMYTETLSPSFTGMTFPQASELCFSKLKLLLVAIEIKGAEEGADSKISINPRNAKIQANTQGFFIAQSADEVKR
;
A
#
# COMPACT_ATOMS: atom_id res chain seq x y z
N MET A 1 -6.39 17.99 15.28
CA MET A 1 -6.38 16.56 15.60
C MET A 1 -5.53 15.92 14.52
N HIS A 2 -4.44 15.26 14.89
CA HIS A 2 -3.55 14.63 13.91
C HIS A 2 -4.31 13.50 13.21
N ARG A 3 -3.99 13.27 11.93
CA ARG A 3 -4.56 12.15 11.19
C ARG A 3 -4.03 10.86 11.79
N HIS A 4 -4.88 9.84 11.93
CA HIS A 4 -4.44 8.55 12.45
C HIS A 4 -5.03 7.40 11.65
N ILE A 5 -4.32 6.27 11.68
CA ILE A 5 -4.81 4.99 11.16
C ILE A 5 -5.00 4.01 12.30
N VAL A 6 -5.97 3.11 12.16
CA VAL A 6 -6.22 2.04 13.15
C VAL A 6 -5.74 0.73 12.56
N VAL A 7 -4.80 0.06 13.25
CA VAL A 7 -4.27 -1.24 12.84
C VAL A 7 -4.78 -2.32 13.79
N CYS A 8 -5.38 -3.37 13.24
CA CYS A 8 -5.89 -4.52 14.00
C CYS A 8 -5.59 -5.85 13.29
N GLY A 9 -6.10 -6.95 13.85
CA GLY A 9 -5.86 -8.30 13.32
C GLY A 9 -4.74 -9.02 14.05
N HIS A 10 -3.81 -9.62 13.30
CA HIS A 10 -2.66 -10.32 13.83
C HIS A 10 -1.51 -9.36 14.15
N ILE A 11 -1.41 -8.97 15.44
CA ILE A 11 -0.42 -8.02 15.95
C ILE A 11 0.64 -8.79 16.74
N THR A 12 1.87 -8.77 16.26
CA THR A 12 3.07 -9.41 16.83
C THR A 12 4.28 -8.52 16.58
N TYR A 13 5.38 -8.73 17.29
CA TYR A 13 6.62 -7.98 17.04
C TYR A 13 7.03 -8.00 15.55
N GLU A 14 7.00 -9.17 14.90
CA GLU A 14 7.39 -9.31 13.50
C GLU A 14 6.45 -8.55 12.54
N SER A 15 5.14 -8.70 12.69
CA SER A 15 4.16 -8.04 11.81
C SER A 15 4.19 -6.51 11.97
N VAL A 16 4.30 -6.03 13.20
CA VAL A 16 4.36 -4.60 13.51
C VAL A 16 5.70 -3.99 13.09
N SER A 17 6.82 -4.68 13.33
CA SER A 17 8.15 -4.19 12.96
C SER A 17 8.28 -4.01 11.45
N HIS A 18 7.83 -4.99 10.65
CA HIS A 18 7.80 -4.86 9.20
C HIS A 18 6.88 -3.74 8.74
N PHE A 19 5.68 -3.62 9.33
CA PHE A 19 4.74 -2.56 9.00
C PHE A 19 5.30 -1.16 9.29
N LEU A 20 5.81 -0.92 10.51
CA LEU A 20 6.32 0.39 10.92
C LEU A 20 7.58 0.79 10.15
N LYS A 21 8.43 -0.18 9.77
CA LYS A 21 9.63 0.11 8.98
C LYS A 21 9.31 0.75 7.63
N ASP A 22 8.27 0.25 6.95
CA ASP A 22 7.85 0.79 5.65
C ASP A 22 6.91 1.99 5.79
N PHE A 23 6.10 2.04 6.86
CA PHE A 23 5.09 3.08 7.07
C PHE A 23 5.68 4.38 7.63
N LEU A 24 6.61 4.29 8.59
CA LEU A 24 7.27 5.45 9.24
C LEU A 24 8.67 5.70 8.68
N HIS A 25 8.91 5.31 7.42
CA HIS A 25 10.22 5.47 6.78
C HIS A 25 10.56 6.96 6.60
N GLU A 26 11.85 7.30 6.79
CA GLU A 26 12.33 8.69 6.76
C GLU A 26 12.19 9.37 5.39
N ASP A 27 12.18 8.58 4.32
CA ASP A 27 12.04 9.06 2.94
C ASP A 27 10.58 9.40 2.56
N ARG A 28 9.61 9.26 3.48
CA ARG A 28 8.23 9.71 3.26
C ARG A 28 8.06 11.19 3.61
N GLU A 29 7.50 11.95 2.68
CA GLU A 29 7.36 13.41 2.77
C GLU A 29 6.33 13.91 3.80
N ASP A 30 5.38 13.07 4.23
CA ASP A 30 4.31 13.44 5.17
C ASP A 30 4.03 12.27 6.13
N VAL A 31 4.69 12.24 7.28
CA VAL A 31 4.46 11.23 8.33
C VAL A 31 3.88 11.86 9.61
N ASP A 32 3.04 12.90 9.47
CA ASP A 32 2.18 13.36 10.56
C ASP A 32 0.91 12.50 10.65
N VAL A 33 1.08 11.18 10.54
CA VAL A 33 0.03 10.17 10.67
C VAL A 33 0.37 9.26 11.85
N GLU A 34 -0.45 9.32 12.88
CA GLU A 34 -0.34 8.45 14.05
C GLU A 34 -0.86 7.04 13.74
N VAL A 35 -0.24 6.02 14.34
CA VAL A 35 -0.63 4.62 14.19
C VAL A 35 -1.19 4.10 15.51
N VAL A 36 -2.48 3.76 15.50
CA VAL A 36 -3.18 3.22 16.68
C VAL A 36 -3.38 1.72 16.53
N PHE A 37 -2.69 0.92 17.33
CA PHE A 37 -2.85 -0.52 17.36
C PHE A 37 -3.97 -0.93 18.32
N LEU A 38 -4.90 -1.77 17.86
CA LEU A 38 -5.96 -2.35 18.69
C LEU A 38 -5.87 -3.89 18.71
N HIS A 39 -5.49 -4.45 19.85
CA HIS A 39 -5.35 -5.91 20.01
C HIS A 39 -5.88 -6.43 21.35
N ARG A 40 -6.38 -7.68 21.36
CA ARG A 40 -7.03 -8.27 22.55
C ARG A 40 -6.04 -8.55 23.69
N LYS A 41 -4.87 -9.07 23.32
CA LYS A 41 -3.82 -9.43 24.27
C LYS A 41 -2.92 -8.21 24.52
N PRO A 42 -2.41 -8.03 25.74
CA PRO A 42 -1.38 -7.02 25.99
C PRO A 42 -0.13 -7.33 25.15
N PRO A 43 0.67 -6.31 24.80
CA PRO A 43 1.94 -6.50 24.11
C PRO A 43 2.91 -7.30 24.99
N ASP A 44 3.78 -8.09 24.37
CA ASP A 44 4.94 -8.67 25.06
C ASP A 44 6.05 -7.63 25.22
N LEU A 45 7.13 -7.98 25.93
CA LEU A 45 8.24 -7.06 26.22
C LEU A 45 8.93 -6.52 24.96
N GLU A 46 8.99 -7.33 23.89
CA GLU A 46 9.60 -6.91 22.63
C GLU A 46 8.73 -5.88 21.92
N LEU A 47 7.42 -6.11 21.86
CA LEU A 47 6.46 -5.20 21.27
C LEU A 47 6.30 -3.91 22.10
N GLU A 48 6.33 -3.99 23.43
CA GLU A 48 6.41 -2.81 24.31
C GLU A 48 7.65 -1.97 24.04
N GLY A 49 8.81 -2.62 23.85
CA GLY A 49 10.05 -1.95 23.50
C GLY A 49 9.95 -1.22 22.16
N LEU A 50 9.30 -1.85 21.17
CA LEU A 50 9.05 -1.26 19.86
C LEU A 50 8.14 -0.02 19.95
N PHE A 51 7.02 -0.11 20.68
CA PHE A 51 6.11 1.04 20.86
C PHE A 51 6.78 2.20 21.61
N LYS A 52 7.59 1.92 22.63
CA LYS A 52 8.35 2.96 23.34
C LYS A 52 9.36 3.68 22.44
N ARG A 53 9.95 2.99 21.45
CA ARG A 53 10.85 3.59 20.48
C ARG A 53 10.14 4.58 19.55
N HIS A 54 8.85 4.36 19.27
CA HIS A 54 8.02 5.18 18.40
C HIS A 54 6.92 5.93 19.17
N PHE A 55 7.19 6.31 20.44
CA PHE A 55 6.16 6.81 21.36
C PHE A 55 5.41 8.08 20.90
N THR A 56 5.98 8.87 19.98
CA THR A 56 5.34 10.08 19.44
C THR A 56 4.37 9.80 18.29
N THR A 57 4.45 8.61 17.70
CA THR A 57 3.72 8.26 16.46
C THR A 57 2.90 6.98 16.59
N VAL A 58 3.09 6.21 17.67
CA VAL A 58 2.44 4.91 17.85
C VAL A 58 1.80 4.81 19.22
N GLU A 59 0.52 4.44 19.23
CA GLU A 59 -0.24 4.12 20.45
C GLU A 59 -0.79 2.70 20.40
N PHE A 60 -0.95 2.06 21.56
CA PHE A 60 -1.52 0.73 21.69
C PHE A 60 -2.71 0.74 22.65
N PHE A 61 -3.83 0.16 22.21
CA PHE A 61 -5.02 -0.07 23.01
C PHE A 61 -5.30 -1.56 23.13
N GLN A 62 -5.42 -2.03 24.38
CA GLN A 62 -5.91 -3.39 24.63
C GLN A 62 -7.43 -3.43 24.46
N GLY A 63 -7.93 -4.14 23.46
CA GLY A 63 -9.36 -4.24 23.14
C GLY A 63 -9.64 -5.06 21.89
N THR A 64 -10.86 -5.02 21.36
CA THR A 64 -11.20 -5.75 20.14
C THR A 64 -12.02 -4.90 19.18
N ILE A 65 -11.69 -5.00 17.88
CA ILE A 65 -12.45 -4.35 16.81
C ILE A 65 -13.91 -4.84 16.69
N MET A 66 -14.25 -5.94 17.38
CA MET A 66 -15.59 -6.53 17.42
C MET A 66 -16.52 -5.81 18.44
N ASN A 67 -15.97 -4.92 19.26
CA ASN A 67 -16.69 -4.22 20.31
C ASN A 67 -16.81 -2.74 19.94
N PRO A 68 -18.03 -2.19 19.76
CA PRO A 68 -18.22 -0.79 19.36
C PRO A 68 -17.64 0.21 20.38
N ILE A 69 -17.56 -0.14 21.66
CA ILE A 69 -16.94 0.71 22.70
C ILE A 69 -15.43 0.87 22.43
N ASP A 70 -14.77 -0.19 21.98
CA ASP A 70 -13.35 -0.14 21.63
C ASP A 70 -13.12 0.66 20.34
N LEU A 71 -14.04 0.55 19.36
CA LEU A 71 -14.02 1.37 18.13
C LEU A 71 -14.15 2.85 18.43
N GLN A 72 -15.04 3.22 19.35
CA GLN A 72 -15.19 4.60 19.82
C GLN A 72 -13.92 5.08 20.54
N ARG A 73 -13.31 4.23 21.38
CA ARG A 73 -12.09 4.58 22.13
C ARG A 73 -10.90 4.88 21.22
N VAL A 74 -10.73 4.13 20.14
CA VAL A 74 -9.69 4.38 19.12
C VAL A 74 -10.15 5.32 18.00
N LYS A 75 -11.34 5.92 18.15
CA LYS A 75 -11.91 6.95 17.27
C LYS A 75 -11.92 6.54 15.79
N VAL A 76 -12.43 5.34 15.51
CA VAL A 76 -12.50 4.80 14.14
C VAL A 76 -13.22 5.76 13.18
N HIS A 77 -14.26 6.47 13.62
CA HIS A 77 -15.01 7.42 12.79
C HIS A 77 -14.20 8.66 12.35
N GLU A 78 -13.09 8.95 13.04
CA GLU A 78 -12.17 10.05 12.74
C GLU A 78 -10.87 9.56 12.08
N ALA A 79 -10.68 8.24 11.95
CA ALA A 79 -9.47 7.66 11.39
C ALA A 79 -9.47 7.75 9.86
N ASP A 80 -8.30 7.96 9.26
CA ASP A 80 -8.12 7.99 7.81
C ASP A 80 -8.34 6.61 7.17
N ALA A 81 -7.94 5.55 7.86
CA ALA A 81 -8.12 4.17 7.41
C ALA A 81 -8.03 3.15 8.56
N CYS A 82 -8.63 1.98 8.34
CA CYS A 82 -8.41 0.78 9.14
C CYS A 82 -7.60 -0.27 8.36
N LEU A 83 -6.53 -0.78 8.95
CA LEU A 83 -5.73 -1.87 8.39
C LEU A 83 -5.95 -3.16 9.19
N VAL A 84 -6.27 -4.25 8.48
CA VAL A 84 -6.51 -5.57 9.08
C VAL A 84 -5.38 -6.52 8.64
N LEU A 85 -4.46 -6.82 9.56
CA LEU A 85 -3.31 -7.69 9.32
C LEU A 85 -3.68 -9.17 9.52
N ALA A 86 -3.17 -10.04 8.63
CA ALA A 86 -3.41 -11.49 8.69
C ALA A 86 -2.22 -12.26 9.26
N ASN A 87 -2.49 -13.37 9.96
CA ASN A 87 -1.45 -14.32 10.34
C ASN A 87 -1.01 -15.17 9.12
N LYS A 88 0.17 -14.87 8.58
CA LYS A 88 0.75 -15.57 7.42
C LYS A 88 1.11 -17.04 7.68
N TYR A 89 1.22 -17.41 8.96
CA TYR A 89 1.66 -18.73 9.42
C TYR A 89 0.55 -19.45 10.20
N CYS A 90 -0.72 -19.09 9.95
CA CYS A 90 -1.87 -19.79 10.52
C CYS A 90 -1.96 -21.25 10.03
N GLN A 91 -2.55 -22.12 10.85
CA GLN A 91 -2.78 -23.53 10.48
C GLN A 91 -3.93 -23.67 9.49
N ASP A 92 -4.97 -22.85 9.64
CA ASP A 92 -6.15 -22.82 8.79
C ASP A 92 -6.31 -21.40 8.18
N PRO A 93 -5.88 -21.22 6.92
CA PRO A 93 -6.01 -19.94 6.21
C PRO A 93 -7.44 -19.47 6.03
N ASP A 94 -8.39 -20.39 5.83
CA ASP A 94 -9.80 -20.04 5.63
C ASP A 94 -10.44 -19.52 6.93
N ALA A 95 -10.09 -20.13 8.06
CA ALA A 95 -10.53 -19.64 9.37
C ALA A 95 -9.93 -18.26 9.71
N GLU A 96 -8.66 -18.02 9.38
CA GLU A 96 -8.01 -16.71 9.56
C GLU A 96 -8.67 -15.63 8.70
N ASP A 97 -8.94 -15.93 7.42
CA ASP A 97 -9.62 -15.03 6.50
C ASP A 97 -11.05 -14.73 6.96
N ALA A 98 -11.81 -15.75 7.37
CA ALA A 98 -13.14 -15.57 7.92
C ALA A 98 -13.13 -14.65 9.14
N ALA A 99 -12.15 -14.80 10.04
CA ALA A 99 -11.97 -13.91 11.17
C ALA A 99 -11.66 -12.47 10.74
N ASN A 100 -10.81 -12.27 9.73
CA ASN A 100 -10.51 -10.93 9.19
C ASN A 100 -11.72 -10.29 8.50
N ILE A 101 -12.50 -11.06 7.73
CA ILE A 101 -13.74 -10.59 7.11
C ILE A 101 -14.74 -10.14 8.20
N MET A 102 -14.89 -10.90 9.29
CA MET A 102 -15.74 -10.50 10.41
C MET A 102 -15.26 -9.19 11.08
N ARG A 103 -13.94 -8.94 11.12
CA ARG A 103 -13.39 -7.66 11.60
C ARG A 103 -13.78 -6.52 10.68
N VAL A 104 -13.71 -6.71 9.35
CA VAL A 104 -14.16 -5.71 8.36
C VAL A 104 -15.64 -5.40 8.52
N ILE A 105 -16.49 -6.43 8.66
CA ILE A 105 -17.93 -6.25 8.90
C ILE A 105 -18.16 -5.40 10.16
N SER A 106 -17.43 -5.67 11.25
CA SER A 106 -17.54 -4.88 12.48
C SER A 106 -17.15 -3.41 12.30
N ILE A 107 -16.06 -3.14 11.58
CA ILE A 107 -15.60 -1.77 11.26
C ILE A 107 -16.65 -1.06 10.42
N LYS A 108 -17.06 -1.68 9.31
CA LYS A 108 -17.99 -1.11 8.35
C LYS A 108 -19.40 -0.89 8.91
N ASN A 109 -19.86 -1.76 9.81
CA ASN A 109 -21.11 -1.56 10.56
C ASN A 109 -21.04 -0.38 11.55
N TYR A 110 -19.84 -0.01 12.01
CA TYR A 110 -19.65 1.13 12.91
C TYR A 110 -19.44 2.44 12.14
N SER A 111 -18.70 2.40 11.04
CA SER A 111 -18.43 3.53 10.15
C SER A 111 -18.41 3.05 8.70
N GLU A 112 -19.44 3.38 7.93
CA GLU A 112 -19.59 2.89 6.55
C GLU A 112 -18.56 3.49 5.59
N ASP A 113 -18.29 4.80 5.74
CA ASP A 113 -17.42 5.60 4.85
C ASP A 113 -15.91 5.43 5.12
N ILE A 114 -15.53 4.66 6.14
CA ILE A 114 -14.10 4.49 6.45
C ILE A 114 -13.42 3.59 5.42
N ARG A 115 -12.23 3.98 4.97
CA ARG A 115 -11.37 3.14 4.15
C ARG A 115 -10.85 1.94 4.93
N VAL A 116 -11.01 0.73 4.41
CA VAL A 116 -10.51 -0.50 5.01
C VAL A 116 -9.55 -1.23 4.07
N ILE A 117 -8.32 -1.50 4.54
CA ILE A 117 -7.34 -2.31 3.83
C ILE A 117 -7.17 -3.63 4.59
N ILE A 118 -7.49 -4.74 3.95
CA ILE A 118 -7.45 -6.08 4.57
C ILE A 118 -6.46 -7.00 3.87
N GLN A 119 -5.70 -7.76 4.66
CA GLN A 119 -4.93 -8.89 4.15
C GLN A 119 -5.78 -10.17 4.16
N LEU A 120 -5.80 -10.88 3.04
CA LEU A 120 -6.38 -12.22 2.92
C LEU A 120 -5.32 -13.23 2.50
N MET A 121 -5.45 -14.45 2.98
CA MET A 121 -4.59 -15.57 2.65
C MET A 121 -5.01 -16.22 1.34
N GLN A 122 -6.32 -16.45 1.13
CA GLN A 122 -6.87 -17.18 -0.02
C GLN A 122 -7.67 -16.27 -0.97
N TYR A 123 -7.57 -16.55 -2.27
CA TYR A 123 -8.24 -15.75 -3.30
C TYR A 123 -9.76 -15.90 -3.28
N HIS A 124 -10.28 -17.13 -3.08
CA HIS A 124 -11.73 -17.37 -3.11
C HIS A 124 -12.48 -16.65 -1.99
N ASN A 125 -11.81 -16.34 -0.87
CA ASN A 125 -12.41 -15.61 0.25
C ASN A 125 -12.64 -14.12 -0.05
N LYS A 126 -11.98 -13.56 -1.08
CA LYS A 126 -12.16 -12.17 -1.52
C LYS A 126 -13.61 -11.87 -1.92
N ALA A 127 -14.32 -12.86 -2.47
CA ALA A 127 -15.71 -12.70 -2.89
C ALA A 127 -16.65 -12.35 -1.74
N TYR A 128 -16.35 -12.77 -0.51
CA TYR A 128 -17.19 -12.46 0.65
C TYR A 128 -17.18 -10.97 1.03
N LEU A 129 -16.08 -10.26 0.75
CA LEU A 129 -15.99 -8.81 1.00
C LEU A 129 -16.90 -8.02 0.06
N LEU A 130 -17.05 -8.46 -1.19
CA LEU A 130 -17.94 -7.85 -2.17
C LEU A 130 -19.43 -7.99 -1.81
N ASN A 131 -19.77 -8.88 -0.87
CA ASN A 131 -21.13 -9.04 -0.37
C ASN A 131 -21.45 -8.09 0.80
N ILE A 132 -20.46 -7.35 1.31
CA ILE A 132 -20.66 -6.34 2.34
C ILE A 132 -21.22 -5.07 1.67
N PRO A 133 -22.42 -4.57 2.02
CA PRO A 133 -23.06 -3.48 1.30
C PRO A 133 -22.26 -2.17 1.28
N SER A 134 -21.53 -1.91 2.36
CA SER A 134 -20.71 -0.71 2.57
C SER A 134 -19.25 -0.91 2.13
N TRP A 135 -18.91 -2.01 1.47
CA TRP A 135 -17.60 -2.22 0.88
C TRP A 135 -17.55 -1.55 -0.50
N ASP A 136 -16.72 -0.52 -0.64
CA ASP A 136 -16.59 0.24 -1.87
C ASP A 136 -15.11 0.46 -2.25
N TRP A 137 -14.70 -0.22 -3.32
CA TRP A 137 -13.35 -0.07 -3.88
C TRP A 137 -13.10 1.35 -4.41
N LYS A 138 -14.15 2.12 -4.77
CA LYS A 138 -14.02 3.52 -5.19
C LYS A 138 -13.69 4.45 -4.03
N GLN A 139 -14.05 4.08 -2.80
CA GLN A 139 -13.64 4.76 -1.56
C GLN A 139 -12.25 4.32 -1.07
N GLY A 140 -11.61 3.40 -1.79
CA GLY A 140 -10.27 2.90 -1.47
C GLY A 140 -10.26 1.65 -0.57
N ASP A 141 -11.39 0.95 -0.44
CA ASP A 141 -11.41 -0.35 0.23
C ASP A 141 -10.63 -1.38 -0.59
N ASP A 142 -9.50 -1.83 -0.06
CA ASP A 142 -8.51 -2.62 -0.78
C ASP A 142 -8.30 -3.99 -0.11
N VAL A 143 -8.16 -5.02 -0.95
CA VAL A 143 -7.84 -6.39 -0.53
C VAL A 143 -6.45 -6.76 -1.00
N ILE A 144 -5.55 -7.00 -0.05
CA ILE A 144 -4.21 -7.55 -0.30
C ILE A 144 -4.29 -9.07 -0.15
N CYS A 145 -4.55 -9.78 -1.25
CA CYS A 145 -4.53 -11.24 -1.25
C CYS A 145 -3.10 -11.77 -1.39
N LEU A 146 -2.58 -12.40 -0.33
CA LEU A 146 -1.21 -12.86 -0.26
C LEU A 146 -0.92 -14.01 -1.23
N ALA A 147 -1.85 -14.96 -1.40
CA ALA A 147 -1.68 -16.04 -2.38
C ALA A 147 -1.68 -15.50 -3.83
N GLU A 148 -2.58 -14.56 -4.14
CA GLU A 148 -2.69 -13.93 -5.46
C GLU A 148 -1.37 -13.22 -5.82
N LEU A 149 -0.87 -12.35 -4.93
CA LEU A 149 0.38 -11.62 -5.17
C LEU A 149 1.60 -12.54 -5.22
N LYS A 150 1.72 -13.48 -4.27
CA LYS A 150 2.86 -14.40 -4.21
C LYS A 150 2.96 -15.26 -5.46
N LEU A 151 1.86 -15.91 -5.86
CA LEU A 151 1.85 -16.76 -7.04
C LEU A 151 1.94 -15.95 -8.33
N GLY A 152 1.35 -14.75 -8.36
CA GLY A 152 1.47 -13.81 -9.48
C GLY A 152 2.92 -13.39 -9.74
N PHE A 153 3.67 -13.01 -8.72
CA PHE A 153 5.09 -12.65 -8.87
C PHE A 153 5.97 -13.83 -9.28
N ILE A 154 5.70 -15.03 -8.78
CA ILE A 154 6.40 -16.25 -9.23
C ILE A 154 6.09 -16.52 -10.71
N ALA A 155 4.82 -16.46 -11.11
CA ALA A 155 4.41 -16.69 -12.50
C ALA A 155 5.05 -15.68 -13.46
N GLN A 156 5.09 -14.40 -13.10
CA GLN A 156 5.79 -13.39 -13.92
C GLN A 156 7.30 -13.61 -13.96
N SER A 157 7.90 -14.12 -12.87
CA SER A 157 9.33 -14.49 -12.86
C SER A 157 9.65 -15.68 -13.78
N CYS A 158 8.66 -16.52 -14.11
CA CYS A 158 8.82 -17.55 -15.13
C CYS A 158 8.91 -16.98 -16.55
N LEU A 159 8.32 -15.80 -16.80
CA LEU A 159 8.42 -15.10 -18.09
C LEU A 159 9.70 -14.26 -18.17
N ALA A 160 10.03 -13.57 -17.07
CA ALA A 160 11.21 -12.72 -16.96
C ALA A 160 11.93 -12.98 -15.62
N PRO A 161 13.00 -13.80 -15.59
CA PRO A 161 13.73 -14.10 -14.37
C PRO A 161 14.22 -12.84 -13.65
N GLY A 162 13.97 -12.74 -12.35
CA GLY A 162 14.30 -11.57 -11.54
C GLY A 162 13.16 -10.55 -11.39
N PHE A 163 12.05 -10.70 -12.11
CA PHE A 163 10.90 -9.78 -12.02
C PHE A 163 10.35 -9.65 -10.59
N SER A 164 10.19 -10.76 -9.87
CA SER A 164 9.72 -10.73 -8.47
C SER A 164 10.61 -9.89 -7.56
N THR A 165 11.94 -10.03 -7.67
CA THR A 165 12.89 -9.23 -6.90
C THR A 165 12.80 -7.75 -7.25
N MET A 166 12.69 -7.42 -8.55
CA MET A 166 12.52 -6.05 -9.01
C MET A 166 11.25 -5.43 -8.43
N MET A 167 10.10 -6.09 -8.55
CA MET A 167 8.84 -5.60 -8.00
C MET A 167 8.87 -5.49 -6.48
N ALA A 168 9.46 -6.47 -5.78
CA ALA A 168 9.58 -6.43 -4.32
C ALA A 168 10.41 -5.25 -3.83
N ASN A 169 11.43 -4.83 -4.59
CA ASN A 169 12.20 -3.62 -4.28
C ASN A 169 11.38 -2.35 -4.53
N LEU A 170 10.58 -2.28 -5.60
CA LEU A 170 9.76 -1.09 -5.93
C LEU A 170 8.67 -0.78 -4.89
N PHE A 171 8.22 -1.78 -4.11
CA PHE A 171 7.19 -1.61 -3.09
C PHE A 171 7.76 -1.47 -1.66
N ALA A 172 9.04 -1.79 -1.46
CA ALA A 172 9.67 -1.72 -0.16
C ALA A 172 10.43 -0.41 -0.03
N MET A 173 10.18 0.34 1.03
CA MET A 173 10.95 1.56 1.28
C MET A 173 12.35 1.20 1.73
N ARG A 174 13.33 1.68 0.98
CA ARG A 174 14.74 1.36 1.20
C ARG A 174 15.61 2.59 0.96
N SER A 175 16.18 3.12 2.03
CA SER A 175 17.30 4.04 1.87
C SER A 175 18.52 3.29 1.35
N PHE A 176 19.11 3.78 0.26
CA PHE A 176 20.34 3.22 -0.29
C PHE A 176 21.53 4.14 0.05
N LYS A 177 22.68 3.54 0.31
CA LYS A 177 23.97 4.24 0.43
C LYS A 177 25.02 3.43 -0.32
N THR A 178 25.58 3.99 -1.38
CA THR A 178 26.69 3.39 -2.10
C THR A 178 28.00 3.67 -1.37
N SER A 179 28.92 2.71 -1.37
CA SER A 179 30.25 2.87 -0.76
C SER A 179 31.37 2.46 -1.74
N PRO A 180 32.52 3.15 -1.74
CA PRO A 180 33.68 2.73 -2.53
C PRO A 180 34.20 1.33 -2.15
N ASP A 181 33.94 0.89 -0.91
CA ASP A 181 34.37 -0.42 -0.39
C ASP A 181 33.42 -1.56 -0.78
N THR A 182 32.27 -1.24 -1.38
CA THR A 182 31.26 -2.21 -1.83
C THR A 182 31.52 -2.61 -3.29
N GLN A 183 31.26 -3.86 -3.64
CA GLN A 183 31.52 -4.35 -4.99
C GLN A 183 30.66 -3.59 -6.01
N ALA A 184 31.17 -3.38 -7.23
CA ALA A 184 30.48 -2.59 -8.25
C ALA A 184 29.04 -3.06 -8.51
N TRP A 185 28.82 -4.37 -8.70
CA TRP A 185 27.48 -4.92 -8.92
C TRP A 185 26.52 -4.70 -7.74
N GLN A 186 27.06 -4.66 -6.50
CA GLN A 186 26.26 -4.40 -5.31
C GLN A 186 25.86 -2.93 -5.25
N ASN A 187 26.75 -2.01 -5.62
CA ASN A 187 26.42 -0.59 -5.72
C ASN A 187 25.34 -0.35 -6.78
N ASP A 188 25.45 -0.98 -7.96
CA ASP A 188 24.44 -0.88 -9.02
C ASP A 188 23.09 -1.46 -8.57
N TYR A 189 23.12 -2.60 -7.88
CA TYR A 189 21.92 -3.21 -7.30
C TYR A 189 21.27 -2.29 -6.25
N LEU A 190 22.07 -1.75 -5.32
CA LEU A 190 21.60 -0.85 -4.27
C LEU A 190 20.99 0.44 -4.84
N GLN A 191 21.59 0.99 -5.91
CA GLN A 191 21.01 2.12 -6.61
C GLN A 191 19.61 1.80 -7.15
N GLY A 192 19.41 0.60 -7.72
CA GLY A 192 18.10 0.16 -8.17
C GLY A 192 17.10 -0.09 -7.04
N THR A 193 17.58 -0.46 -5.84
CA THR A 193 16.70 -0.64 -4.66
C THR A 193 16.14 0.64 -4.09
N GLY A 194 16.72 1.79 -4.43
CA GLY A 194 16.21 3.11 -4.05
C GLY A 194 15.11 3.64 -4.98
N CYS A 195 14.75 2.91 -6.03
CA CYS A 195 13.64 3.28 -6.88
C CYS A 195 12.33 2.78 -6.28
N GLU A 196 11.30 3.63 -6.30
CA GLU A 196 9.97 3.33 -5.80
C GLU A 196 8.92 3.66 -6.87
N MET A 197 7.69 3.16 -6.68
CA MET A 197 6.57 3.48 -7.56
C MET A 197 5.76 4.66 -7.01
N TYR A 198 5.57 5.68 -7.84
CA TYR A 198 4.82 6.89 -7.50
C TYR A 198 3.68 7.12 -8.47
N THR A 199 2.67 7.84 -7.99
CA THR A 199 1.53 8.30 -8.78
C THR A 199 1.46 9.81 -8.75
N GLU A 200 1.38 10.45 -9.92
CA GLU A 200 1.19 11.89 -10.00
C GLU A 200 0.32 12.30 -11.19
N THR A 201 -0.30 13.48 -11.09
CA THR A 201 -1.11 14.03 -12.17
C THR A 201 -0.21 14.65 -13.23
N LEU A 202 -0.36 14.20 -14.48
CA LEU A 202 0.41 14.75 -15.61
C LEU A 202 0.05 16.23 -15.85
N SER A 203 1.09 17.04 -16.06
CA SER A 203 0.95 18.45 -16.42
C SER A 203 0.08 18.65 -17.69
N PRO A 204 -0.70 19.75 -17.78
CA PRO A 204 -1.48 20.08 -18.97
C PRO A 204 -0.66 20.10 -20.27
N SER A 205 0.65 20.35 -20.20
CA SER A 205 1.58 20.32 -21.33
C SER A 205 1.65 18.97 -22.04
N PHE A 206 1.31 17.86 -21.37
CA PHE A 206 1.26 16.53 -21.97
C PHE A 206 -0.07 16.23 -22.68
N THR A 207 -1.09 17.08 -22.51
CA THR A 207 -2.43 16.86 -23.09
C THR A 207 -2.35 16.75 -24.61
N GLY A 208 -2.91 15.66 -25.14
CA GLY A 208 -2.94 15.38 -26.58
C GLY A 208 -1.69 14.67 -27.12
N MET A 209 -0.60 14.57 -26.34
CA MET A 209 0.55 13.73 -26.69
C MET A 209 0.19 12.25 -26.63
N THR A 210 0.86 11.43 -27.44
CA THR A 210 0.79 9.98 -27.28
C THR A 210 1.62 9.54 -26.08
N PHE A 211 1.26 8.39 -25.47
CA PHE A 211 2.04 7.84 -24.36
C PHE A 211 3.54 7.72 -24.69
N PRO A 212 3.99 7.19 -25.85
CA PRO A 212 5.41 7.14 -26.17
C PRO A 212 6.10 8.51 -26.20
N GLN A 213 5.45 9.55 -26.72
CA GLN A 213 5.99 10.90 -26.75
C GLN A 213 6.18 11.46 -25.33
N ALA A 214 5.18 11.25 -24.47
CA ALA A 214 5.25 11.68 -23.09
C ALA A 214 6.29 10.89 -22.29
N SER A 215 6.36 9.57 -22.46
CA SER A 215 7.39 8.72 -21.83
C SER A 215 8.79 9.12 -22.25
N GLU A 216 9.01 9.45 -23.53
CA GLU A 216 10.30 9.95 -24.02
C GLU A 216 10.69 11.27 -23.36
N LEU A 217 9.76 12.22 -23.24
CA LEU A 217 10.01 13.50 -22.57
C LEU A 217 10.28 13.30 -21.07
N CYS A 218 9.48 12.48 -20.39
CA CYS A 218 9.68 12.15 -18.98
C CYS A 218 11.08 11.56 -18.75
N PHE A 219 11.48 10.59 -19.57
CA PHE A 219 12.77 9.92 -19.40
C PHE A 219 13.96 10.82 -19.79
N SER A 220 13.87 11.52 -20.93
CA SER A 220 14.99 12.30 -21.45
C SER A 220 15.21 13.59 -20.68
N LYS A 221 14.14 14.32 -20.34
CA LYS A 221 14.17 15.64 -19.71
C LYS A 221 13.99 15.60 -18.19
N LEU A 222 13.04 14.82 -17.70
CA LEU A 222 12.69 14.79 -16.27
C LEU A 222 13.48 13.72 -15.50
N LYS A 223 14.03 12.71 -16.20
CA LYS A 223 14.66 11.51 -15.63
C LYS A 223 13.68 10.60 -14.88
N LEU A 224 12.41 10.64 -15.29
CA LEU A 224 11.34 9.83 -14.72
C LEU A 224 10.96 8.70 -15.68
N LEU A 225 10.77 7.48 -15.15
CA LEU A 225 10.30 6.35 -15.93
C LEU A 225 8.77 6.24 -15.82
N LEU A 226 8.05 6.76 -16.81
CA LEU A 226 6.60 6.61 -16.93
C LEU A 226 6.23 5.21 -17.44
N VAL A 227 5.52 4.42 -16.62
CA VAL A 227 5.20 3.00 -16.88
C VAL A 227 3.74 2.79 -17.29
N ALA A 228 2.82 3.54 -16.68
CA ALA A 228 1.39 3.41 -16.94
C ALA A 228 0.68 4.76 -16.82
N ILE A 229 -0.54 4.85 -17.36
CA ILE A 229 -1.46 5.97 -17.16
C ILE A 229 -2.85 5.46 -16.83
N GLU A 230 -3.60 6.26 -16.09
CA GLU A 230 -5.03 6.08 -15.88
C GLU A 230 -5.80 6.56 -17.12
N ILE A 231 -6.60 5.67 -17.71
CA ILE A 231 -7.51 6.00 -18.80
C ILE A 231 -8.92 6.03 -18.23
N LYS A 232 -9.54 7.21 -18.22
CA LYS A 232 -10.93 7.39 -17.81
C LYS A 232 -11.86 6.74 -18.83
N GLY A 233 -12.93 6.09 -18.35
CA GLY A 233 -13.94 5.50 -19.22
C GLY A 233 -14.63 6.55 -20.09
N ALA A 234 -15.12 6.13 -21.26
CA ALA A 234 -15.69 7.02 -22.27
C ALA A 234 -17.08 7.60 -21.90
N GLU A 235 -17.75 7.00 -20.91
CA GLU A 235 -19.08 7.41 -20.43
C GLU A 235 -18.97 7.98 -19.00
N GLU A 236 -19.81 8.96 -18.67
CA GLU A 236 -19.92 9.47 -17.30
C GLU A 236 -20.32 8.33 -16.35
N GLY A 237 -19.41 7.95 -15.46
CA GLY A 237 -19.58 6.83 -14.53
C GLY A 237 -18.90 5.52 -14.93
N ALA A 238 -18.27 5.45 -16.11
CA ALA A 238 -17.45 4.31 -16.49
C ALA A 238 -16.14 4.28 -15.70
N ASP A 239 -15.79 3.10 -15.19
CA ASP A 239 -14.61 2.92 -14.33
C ASP A 239 -13.32 3.30 -15.05
N SER A 240 -12.43 3.98 -14.34
CA SER A 240 -11.09 4.26 -14.84
C SER A 240 -10.26 2.99 -14.85
N LYS A 241 -9.41 2.85 -15.86
CA LYS A 241 -8.54 1.70 -16.03
C LYS A 241 -7.08 2.13 -16.05
N ILE A 242 -6.26 1.48 -15.24
CA ILE A 242 -4.82 1.58 -15.34
C ILE A 242 -4.36 0.83 -16.60
N SER A 243 -3.73 1.55 -17.52
CA SER A 243 -3.19 0.97 -18.74
C SER A 243 -1.66 1.04 -18.72
N ILE A 244 -1.03 -0.14 -18.74
CA ILE A 244 0.43 -0.28 -18.75
C ILE A 244 0.94 -0.14 -20.18
N ASN A 245 1.87 0.80 -20.42
CA ASN A 245 2.46 1.10 -21.71
C ASN A 245 1.47 1.18 -22.92
N PRO A 246 0.43 2.03 -22.87
CA PRO A 246 -0.57 2.11 -23.94
C PRO A 246 -0.08 2.88 -25.16
N ARG A 247 0.44 2.16 -26.16
CA ARG A 247 1.07 2.78 -27.37
C ARG A 247 0.20 3.81 -28.10
N ASN A 248 -1.11 3.60 -28.18
CA ASN A 248 -2.03 4.43 -28.96
C ASN A 248 -2.87 5.40 -28.11
N ALA A 249 -2.73 5.37 -26.77
CA ALA A 249 -3.49 6.26 -25.92
C ALA A 249 -2.92 7.68 -26.00
N LYS A 250 -3.82 8.66 -26.05
CA LYS A 250 -3.49 10.07 -25.87
C LYS A 250 -3.73 10.45 -24.43
N ILE A 251 -2.85 11.29 -23.91
CA ILE A 251 -2.97 11.81 -22.55
C ILE A 251 -4.09 12.86 -22.54
N GLN A 252 -5.00 12.71 -21.58
CA GLN A 252 -6.08 13.66 -21.34
C GLN A 252 -5.69 14.61 -20.21
N ALA A 253 -6.46 15.68 -20.05
CA ALA A 253 -6.29 16.56 -18.90
C ALA A 253 -6.57 15.79 -17.59
N ASN A 254 -5.76 16.04 -16.56
CA ASN A 254 -5.87 15.39 -15.26
C ASN A 254 -5.77 13.85 -15.35
N THR A 255 -4.93 13.35 -16.26
CA THR A 255 -4.57 11.93 -16.29
C THR A 255 -3.52 11.66 -15.21
N GLN A 256 -3.76 10.65 -14.38
CA GLN A 256 -2.76 10.15 -13.44
C GLN A 256 -1.73 9.28 -14.18
N GLY A 257 -0.44 9.58 -13.97
CA GLY A 257 0.70 8.80 -14.44
C GLY A 257 1.30 7.97 -13.31
N PHE A 258 1.81 6.79 -13.65
CA PHE A 258 2.51 5.88 -12.75
C PHE A 258 3.99 5.86 -13.11
N PHE A 259 4.83 6.29 -12.19
CA PHE A 259 6.26 6.52 -12.40
C PHE A 259 7.11 5.60 -11.54
N ILE A 260 8.31 5.27 -12.02
CA ILE A 260 9.40 4.78 -11.20
C ILE A 260 10.44 5.89 -11.10
N ALA A 261 10.77 6.30 -9.88
CA ALA A 261 11.70 7.39 -9.55
C ALA A 261 12.42 7.13 -8.22
N GLN A 262 13.40 7.97 -7.86
CA GLN A 262 14.14 7.82 -6.60
C GLN A 262 13.50 8.54 -5.41
N SER A 263 12.64 9.52 -5.66
CA SER A 263 11.89 10.22 -4.62
C SER A 263 10.56 10.77 -5.14
N ALA A 264 9.64 11.07 -4.23
CA ALA A 264 8.37 11.71 -4.56
C ALA A 264 8.58 13.15 -5.09
N ASP A 265 9.51 13.91 -4.53
CA ASP A 265 9.92 15.25 -5.00
C ASP A 265 10.34 15.27 -6.48
N GLU A 266 11.02 14.22 -6.97
CA GLU A 266 11.39 14.13 -8.38
C GLU A 266 10.17 14.06 -9.30
N VAL A 267 9.10 13.40 -8.84
CA VAL A 267 7.89 13.15 -9.61
C VAL A 267 6.96 14.37 -9.63
N LYS A 268 7.06 15.25 -8.63
CA LYS A 268 6.26 16.50 -8.53
C LYS A 268 6.65 17.61 -9.52
N ARG A 269 7.72 17.43 -10.30
CA ARG A 269 8.29 18.43 -11.23
C ARG A 269 7.49 18.58 -12.53
#